data_AF-A0A6B8RFX7-F1
#
_entry.id   AF-A0A6B8RFX7-F1
#
_cell.length_a   1.000
_cell.length_b   1.000
_cell.length_c   1.000
_cell.angle_alpha   90.00
_cell.angle_beta   90.00
_cell.angle_gamma   90.00
#
_symmetry.space_group_name_H-M   'P 1'
#
loop_
_entity.id
_entity.type
_entity.pdbx_description
1 polymer ?
#
loop_
_entity_poly.entity_id
_entity_poly.type
_entity_poly.pdbx_seq_one_letter_code
_entity_poly.pdbx_strand_id
1 'polypeptide(L)'
;MAFITSSFRVVVKLMSKLRKVIASGLEDSHGGAHVYIFGLLAIGGILIIFIISLNIALEYTNKNHSKPLVDIATHAAALDFDLNEAAQGRITWDPVKGTASFYSYLRKNLSLDSNNYPLPGSYLTAAPIVHYLGLVSNSSYPFIYSKNVTLHPSSTQQVVRKIQATLYGPSVVAIVEVQQKMNGQATGEPIVISSISSIRNRF
;
A
#
# COMPACT_ATOMS: atom_id res chain seq x y z
N MET A 1 -6.28 30.81 -13.39
CA MET A 1 -6.54 30.00 -14.60
C MET A 1 -5.84 30.51 -15.88
N ALA A 2 -4.77 31.33 -15.79
CA ALA A 2 -4.08 31.92 -16.96
C ALA A 2 -2.71 31.27 -17.31
N PHE A 3 -2.20 30.34 -16.48
CA PHE A 3 -0.87 29.74 -16.66
C PHE A 3 -0.83 28.55 -17.63
N ILE A 4 -1.95 27.84 -17.82
CA ILE A 4 -2.01 26.62 -18.64
C ILE A 4 -1.94 26.94 -20.15
N THR A 5 -2.42 28.11 -20.57
CA THR A 5 -2.44 28.51 -21.99
C THR A 5 -1.07 28.94 -22.53
N SER A 6 -0.17 29.40 -21.65
CA SER A 6 1.20 29.82 -22.01
C SER A 6 2.08 28.61 -22.33
N SER A 7 2.07 27.59 -21.48
CA SER A 7 2.89 26.37 -21.65
C SER A 7 2.50 25.61 -22.92
N PHE A 8 1.20 25.57 -23.26
CA PHE A 8 0.72 24.90 -24.46
C PHE A 8 1.20 25.59 -25.75
N ARG A 9 1.21 26.93 -25.80
CA ARG A 9 1.72 27.67 -26.96
C ARG A 9 3.22 27.46 -27.19
N VAL A 10 4.01 27.34 -26.12
CA VAL A 10 5.45 27.06 -26.22
C VAL A 10 5.69 25.67 -26.79
N VAL A 11 4.96 24.66 -26.31
CA VAL A 11 5.07 23.27 -26.82
C VAL A 11 4.69 23.20 -28.30
N VAL A 12 3.60 23.84 -28.72
CA VAL A 12 3.16 23.87 -30.13
C VAL A 12 4.20 24.54 -31.04
N LYS A 13 4.81 25.65 -30.60
CA LYS A 13 5.84 26.37 -31.36
C LYS A 13 7.15 25.58 -31.43
N LEU A 14 7.47 24.81 -30.40
CA LEU A 14 8.62 23.91 -30.39
C LEU A 14 8.42 22.72 -31.33
N MET A 15 7.24 22.09 -31.29
CA MET A 15 6.88 20.98 -32.17
C MET A 15 6.87 21.39 -33.66
N SER A 16 6.41 22.60 -33.98
CA SER A 16 6.41 23.08 -35.37
C SER A 16 7.82 23.36 -35.92
N LYS A 17 8.73 23.88 -35.08
CA LYS A 17 10.15 24.02 -35.44
C LYS A 17 10.82 22.67 -35.63
N LEU A 18 10.57 21.72 -34.71
CA LEU A 18 11.12 20.37 -34.79
C LEU A 18 10.69 19.67 -36.08
N ARG A 19 9.41 19.81 -36.47
CA ARG A 19 8.88 19.23 -37.72
C ARG A 19 9.58 19.78 -38.96
N LYS A 20 9.87 21.09 -39.02
CA LYS A 20 10.57 21.70 -40.16
C LYS A 20 12.01 21.20 -40.29
N VAL A 21 12.74 21.09 -39.18
CA VAL A 21 14.12 20.57 -39.15
C VAL A 21 14.18 19.12 -39.59
N ILE A 22 13.22 18.29 -39.13
CA ILE A 22 13.13 16.88 -39.53
C ILE A 22 12.81 16.76 -41.02
N ALA A 23 11.87 17.56 -41.54
CA ALA A 23 11.49 17.52 -42.95
C ALA A 23 12.64 17.93 -43.89
N SER A 24 13.39 18.99 -43.58
CA SER A 24 14.52 19.41 -44.40
C SER A 24 15.68 18.41 -44.40
N GLY A 25 15.89 17.67 -43.31
CA GLY A 25 16.93 16.62 -43.25
C GLY A 25 16.59 15.36 -44.05
N LEU A 26 15.29 15.13 -44.34
CA LEU A 26 14.81 13.98 -45.10
C LEU A 26 14.92 14.15 -46.62
N GLU A 27 14.87 15.39 -47.13
CA GLU A 27 14.94 15.66 -48.58
C GLU A 27 16.37 15.54 -49.15
N ASP A 28 17.41 15.81 -48.34
CA ASP A 28 18.81 15.81 -48.81
C ASP A 28 19.57 14.48 -48.60
N SER A 29 18.99 13.49 -47.92
CA SER A 29 19.71 12.28 -47.48
C SER A 29 19.45 11.06 -48.37
N HIS A 30 20.18 10.96 -49.48
CA HIS A 30 20.24 9.74 -50.28
C HIS A 30 20.89 8.61 -49.45
N GLY A 31 20.07 7.74 -48.86
CA GLY A 31 20.51 6.58 -48.07
C GLY A 31 20.66 6.78 -46.56
N GLY A 32 20.33 7.94 -45.98
CA GLY A 32 20.42 8.15 -44.51
C GLY A 32 19.07 8.11 -43.78
N ALA A 33 17.97 8.34 -44.48
CA ALA A 33 16.63 8.49 -43.91
C ALA A 33 16.16 7.28 -43.08
N HIS A 34 16.51 6.07 -43.50
CA HIS A 34 16.14 4.85 -42.78
C HIS A 34 16.80 4.77 -41.39
N VAL A 35 18.04 5.26 -41.26
CA VAL A 35 18.75 5.29 -39.96
C VAL A 35 18.02 6.18 -38.96
N TYR A 36 17.53 7.35 -39.39
CA TYR A 36 16.75 8.24 -38.55
C TYR A 36 15.40 7.66 -38.14
N ILE A 37 14.71 6.97 -39.07
CA ILE A 37 13.43 6.30 -38.77
C ILE A 37 13.64 5.16 -37.77
N PHE A 38 14.65 4.32 -37.96
CA PHE A 38 14.98 3.25 -37.02
C PHE A 38 15.40 3.80 -35.65
N GLY A 39 16.19 4.88 -35.61
CA GLY A 39 16.55 5.54 -34.35
C GLY A 39 15.34 6.08 -33.60
N LEU A 40 14.39 6.71 -34.30
CA LEU A 40 13.18 7.25 -33.69
C LEU A 40 12.24 6.13 -33.20
N LEU A 41 12.11 5.04 -33.95
CA LEU A 41 11.38 3.85 -33.52
C LEU A 41 12.03 3.19 -32.29
N ALA A 42 13.36 3.09 -32.26
CA ALA A 42 14.09 2.55 -31.12
C ALA A 42 13.87 3.40 -29.85
N ILE A 43 13.97 4.73 -29.98
CA ILE A 43 13.68 5.66 -28.87
C ILE A 43 12.23 5.50 -28.40
N GLY A 44 11.26 5.41 -29.33
CA GLY A 44 9.86 5.16 -29.01
C GLY A 44 9.66 3.84 -28.24
N GLY A 45 10.30 2.76 -28.69
CA GLY A 45 10.27 1.46 -28.01
C GLY A 45 10.86 1.52 -26.59
N ILE A 46 12.01 2.18 -26.43
CA ILE A 46 12.65 2.37 -25.12
C ILE A 46 11.74 3.18 -24.18
N LEU A 47 11.09 4.24 -24.67
CA LEU A 47 10.16 5.04 -23.85
C LEU A 47 8.94 4.22 -23.40
N ILE A 48 8.38 3.38 -24.27
CA ILE A 48 7.25 2.51 -23.90
C ILE A 48 7.68 1.52 -22.81
N ILE A 49 8.83 0.85 -22.99
CA ILE A 49 9.38 -0.06 -21.98
C ILE A 49 9.60 0.68 -20.66
N PHE A 50 10.17 1.88 -20.70
CA PHE A 50 10.41 2.70 -19.51
C PHE A 50 9.11 3.06 -18.77
N ILE A 51 8.06 3.47 -19.49
CA ILE A 51 6.75 3.78 -18.89
C ILE A 51 6.15 2.53 -18.23
N ILE A 52 6.22 1.38 -18.89
CA ILE A 52 5.75 0.10 -18.33
C ILE A 52 6.54 -0.26 -17.07
N SER A 53 7.88 -0.17 -17.12
CA SER A 53 8.74 -0.41 -15.97
C SER A 53 8.43 0.51 -14.79
N LEU A 54 8.18 1.79 -15.05
CA LEU A 54 7.84 2.77 -14.00
C LEU A 54 6.48 2.45 -13.37
N ASN A 55 5.47 2.09 -14.16
CA ASN A 55 4.17 1.67 -13.64
C ASN A 55 4.27 0.44 -12.75
N ILE A 56 5.04 -0.57 -13.18
CA ILE A 56 5.28 -1.78 -12.38
C ILE A 56 5.99 -1.43 -11.07
N ALA A 57 7.02 -0.57 -11.10
CA ALA A 57 7.74 -0.16 -9.90
C ALA A 57 6.83 0.57 -8.88
N LEU A 58 5.97 1.48 -9.34
CA LEU A 58 4.98 2.14 -8.49
C LEU A 58 3.99 1.15 -7.86
N GLU A 59 3.59 0.13 -8.60
CA GLU A 59 2.69 -0.89 -8.08
C GLU A 59 3.34 -1.75 -6.98
N TYR A 60 4.60 -2.18 -7.19
CA TYR A 60 5.34 -2.93 -6.19
C TYR A 60 5.57 -2.13 -4.90
N THR A 61 5.84 -0.82 -5.02
CA THR A 61 6.00 0.03 -3.83
C THR A 61 4.70 0.16 -3.05
N ASN A 62 3.56 0.34 -3.71
CA ASN A 62 2.24 0.39 -3.07
C ASN A 62 1.90 -0.92 -2.34
N LYS A 63 2.18 -2.08 -2.96
CA LYS A 63 1.94 -3.40 -2.36
C LYS A 63 2.64 -3.55 -1.01
N ASN A 64 3.90 -3.11 -0.93
CA ASN A 64 4.72 -3.25 0.27
C ASN A 64 4.44 -2.16 1.32
N HIS A 65 3.69 -1.11 0.97
CA HIS A 65 3.46 0.03 1.86
C HIS A 65 2.47 -0.27 3.00
N SER A 66 1.51 -1.17 2.78
CA SER A 66 0.44 -1.39 3.78
C SER A 66 0.90 -2.09 5.04
N LYS A 67 1.86 -3.02 4.92
CA LYS A 67 2.33 -3.78 6.09
C LYS A 67 2.93 -2.89 7.19
N PRO A 68 3.94 -2.05 6.93
CA PRO A 68 4.51 -1.20 7.97
C PRO A 68 3.48 -0.23 8.57
N LEU A 69 2.51 0.23 7.77
CA LEU A 69 1.44 1.10 8.24
C LEU A 69 0.48 0.41 9.22
N VAL A 70 0.13 -0.86 8.95
CA VAL A 70 -0.64 -1.68 9.90
C VAL A 70 0.21 -2.02 11.13
N ASP A 71 1.50 -2.29 10.95
CA ASP A 71 2.44 -2.54 12.06
C ASP A 71 2.53 -1.35 13.02
N ILE A 72 2.55 -0.11 12.51
CA ILE A 72 2.49 1.11 13.33
C ILE A 72 1.15 1.21 14.09
N ALA A 73 0.03 0.89 13.43
CA ALA A 73 -1.29 0.94 14.09
C ALA A 73 -1.41 -0.12 15.20
N THR A 74 -0.95 -1.34 14.96
CA THR A 74 -0.91 -2.42 15.96
C THR A 74 0.03 -2.07 17.11
N HIS A 75 1.18 -1.45 16.80
CA HIS A 75 2.09 -0.98 17.82
C HIS A 75 1.46 0.10 18.70
N ALA A 76 0.77 1.08 18.11
CA ALA A 76 0.03 2.08 18.86
C ALA A 76 -1.00 1.44 19.80
N ALA A 77 -1.75 0.45 19.32
CA ALA A 77 -2.71 -0.30 20.12
C ALA A 77 -2.07 -1.05 21.31
N ALA A 78 -0.86 -1.60 21.11
CA ALA A 78 -0.13 -2.34 22.14
C ALA A 78 0.42 -1.44 23.27
N LEU A 79 0.47 -0.13 23.06
CA LEU A 79 0.90 0.84 24.06
C LEU A 79 -0.21 1.23 25.04
N ASP A 80 -1.47 0.95 24.71
CA ASP A 80 -2.60 1.25 25.58
C ASP A 80 -2.87 0.09 26.54
N PHE A 81 -2.20 0.12 27.69
CA PHE A 81 -2.45 -0.80 28.80
C PHE A 81 -3.20 -0.11 29.94
N ASP A 82 -3.87 -0.91 30.76
CA ASP A 82 -4.57 -0.43 31.95
C ASP A 82 -3.57 -0.01 33.03
N LEU A 83 -3.55 1.30 33.33
CA LEU A 83 -2.67 1.88 34.35
C LEU A 83 -3.00 1.38 35.77
N ASN A 84 -4.25 1.04 36.05
CA ASN A 84 -4.64 0.53 37.37
C ASN A 84 -4.07 -0.88 37.60
N GLU A 85 -4.13 -1.72 36.58
CA GLU A 85 -3.53 -3.05 36.60
C GLU A 85 -2.00 -2.94 36.65
N ALA A 86 -1.42 -2.02 35.89
CA ALA A 86 0.03 -1.79 35.87
C ALA A 86 0.55 -1.33 37.25
N ALA A 87 -0.21 -0.50 37.97
CA ALA A 87 0.12 -0.10 39.34
C ALA A 87 0.13 -1.29 40.32
N GLN A 88 -0.59 -2.36 40.00
CA GLN A 88 -0.59 -3.63 40.76
C GLN A 88 0.43 -4.64 40.23
N GLY A 89 1.33 -4.23 39.33
CA GLY A 89 2.35 -5.08 38.71
C GLY A 89 1.81 -6.02 37.63
N ARG A 90 0.57 -5.83 37.15
CA ARG A 90 -0.04 -6.64 36.09
C ARG A 90 -0.08 -5.86 34.78
N ILE A 91 0.41 -6.45 33.70
CA ILE A 91 0.36 -5.83 32.37
C ILE A 91 -0.90 -6.35 31.67
N THR A 92 -1.95 -5.55 31.67
CA THR A 92 -3.23 -5.86 31.04
C THR A 92 -3.50 -4.85 29.93
N TRP A 93 -3.78 -5.34 28.71
CA TRP A 93 -4.15 -4.48 27.59
C TRP A 93 -5.55 -3.89 27.79
N ASP A 94 -5.73 -2.59 27.56
CA ASP A 94 -7.04 -1.93 27.59
C ASP A 94 -7.70 -2.08 26.21
N PRO A 95 -8.71 -2.95 26.04
CA PRO A 95 -9.29 -3.20 24.74
C PRO A 95 -9.99 -1.98 24.14
N VAL A 96 -10.52 -1.08 24.99
CA VAL A 96 -11.25 0.11 24.52
C VAL A 96 -10.27 1.14 23.99
N LYS A 97 -9.25 1.50 24.80
CA LYS A 97 -8.22 2.46 24.38
C LYS A 97 -7.37 1.92 23.23
N GLY A 98 -6.92 0.67 23.33
CA GLY A 98 -6.12 0.03 22.30
C GLY A 98 -6.84 -0.04 20.96
N THR A 99 -8.14 -0.35 20.95
CA THR A 99 -8.95 -0.33 19.73
C THR A 99 -9.09 1.09 19.18
N ALA A 100 -9.34 2.09 20.03
CA ALA A 100 -9.45 3.48 19.59
C ALA A 100 -8.14 3.99 18.96
N SER A 101 -6.99 3.72 19.59
CA SER A 101 -5.67 4.06 19.04
C SER A 101 -5.36 3.32 17.76
N PHE A 102 -5.66 2.01 17.71
CA PHE A 102 -5.52 1.23 16.48
C PHE A 102 -6.21 1.90 15.30
N TYR A 103 -7.52 2.18 15.42
CA TYR A 103 -8.27 2.81 14.33
C TYR A 103 -7.81 4.24 14.04
N SER A 104 -7.40 5.01 15.06
CA SER A 104 -6.86 6.36 14.88
C SER A 104 -5.61 6.35 13.99
N TYR A 105 -4.65 5.46 14.27
CA TYR A 105 -3.44 5.31 13.47
C TYR A 105 -3.73 4.65 12.12
N LEU A 106 -4.58 3.64 12.07
CA LEU A 106 -4.96 2.97 10.83
C LEU A 106 -5.55 3.96 9.82
N ARG A 107 -6.48 4.83 10.26
CA ARG A 107 -7.09 5.86 9.41
C ARG A 107 -6.07 6.87 8.92
N LYS A 108 -5.21 7.38 9.81
CA LYS A 108 -4.17 8.34 9.43
C LYS A 108 -3.19 7.74 8.42
N ASN A 109 -2.76 6.51 8.66
CA ASN A 109 -1.75 5.83 7.86
C ASN A 109 -2.28 5.42 6.48
N LEU A 110 -3.50 4.88 6.42
CA LEU A 110 -4.12 4.42 5.17
C LEU A 110 -4.93 5.50 4.45
N SER A 111 -4.88 6.74 4.94
CA SER A 111 -5.66 7.88 4.41
C SER A 111 -7.15 7.57 4.34
N LEU A 112 -7.74 7.18 5.47
CA LEU A 112 -9.15 6.87 5.61
C LEU A 112 -9.91 8.00 6.30
N ASP A 113 -11.20 8.09 6.03
CA ASP A 113 -12.12 8.96 6.73
C ASP A 113 -12.53 8.42 8.12
N SER A 114 -13.46 9.10 8.80
CA SER A 114 -13.98 8.69 10.10
C SER A 114 -14.74 7.36 10.07
N ASN A 115 -15.26 6.97 8.91
CA ASN A 115 -16.01 5.74 8.66
C ASN A 115 -15.11 4.61 8.11
N ASN A 116 -13.78 4.84 8.07
CA ASN A 116 -12.77 3.95 7.51
C ASN A 116 -12.84 3.77 5.98
N TYR A 117 -13.54 4.63 5.24
CA TYR A 117 -13.49 4.63 3.78
C TYR A 117 -12.23 5.35 3.29
N PRO A 118 -11.59 4.86 2.22
CA PRO A 118 -10.42 5.52 1.65
C PRO A 118 -10.76 6.90 1.11
N LEU A 119 -9.97 7.91 1.47
CA LEU A 119 -10.06 9.26 0.93
C LEU A 119 -9.56 9.32 -0.52
N PRO A 120 -9.96 10.33 -1.31
CA PRO A 120 -9.40 10.56 -2.64
C PRO A 120 -7.87 10.66 -2.58
N GLY A 121 -7.18 9.84 -3.40
CA GLY A 121 -5.72 9.75 -3.41
C GLY A 121 -5.13 8.64 -2.53
N SER A 122 -5.95 7.94 -1.73
CA SER A 122 -5.54 6.67 -1.11
C SER A 122 -5.28 5.62 -2.21
N TYR A 123 -4.33 4.72 -1.95
CA TYR A 123 -4.01 3.60 -2.84
C TYR A 123 -4.95 2.39 -2.64
N LEU A 124 -5.85 2.45 -1.66
CA LEU A 124 -6.85 1.41 -1.40
C LEU A 124 -8.08 1.60 -2.28
N THR A 125 -8.68 0.48 -2.72
CA THR A 125 -9.92 0.49 -3.52
C THR A 125 -11.18 0.36 -2.68
N ALA A 126 -11.07 -0.16 -1.46
CA ALA A 126 -12.18 -0.37 -0.54
C ALA A 126 -11.72 -0.12 0.91
N ALA A 127 -12.69 0.03 1.80
CA ALA A 127 -12.43 0.12 3.23
C ALA A 127 -11.71 -1.16 3.73
N PRO A 128 -10.64 -1.03 4.53
CA PRO A 128 -9.97 -2.19 5.10
C PRO A 128 -10.87 -2.89 6.13
N ILE A 129 -10.82 -4.22 6.14
CA ILE A 129 -11.62 -5.04 7.04
C ILE A 129 -10.72 -5.59 8.14
N VAL A 130 -11.06 -5.30 9.40
CA VAL A 130 -10.31 -5.81 10.55
C VAL A 130 -10.94 -7.12 11.01
N HIS A 131 -10.28 -8.24 10.69
CA HIS A 131 -10.75 -9.58 11.04
C HIS A 131 -10.47 -9.95 12.49
N TYR A 132 -9.38 -9.40 13.04
CA TYR A 132 -9.02 -9.60 14.43
C TYR A 132 -8.18 -8.43 14.93
N LEU A 133 -8.47 -8.01 16.16
CA LEU A 133 -7.62 -7.15 16.96
C LEU A 133 -7.76 -7.61 18.40
N GLY A 134 -6.67 -7.97 19.05
CA GLY A 134 -6.73 -8.37 20.45
C GLY A 134 -5.40 -8.79 21.04
N LEU A 135 -5.36 -8.83 22.37
CA LEU A 135 -4.26 -9.40 23.13
C LEU A 135 -4.25 -10.92 22.99
N VAL A 136 -3.09 -11.46 22.64
CA VAL A 136 -2.78 -12.89 22.69
C VAL A 136 -1.72 -13.10 23.77
N SER A 137 -2.02 -13.96 24.72
CA SER A 137 -1.09 -14.39 25.77
C SER A 137 -1.13 -15.91 25.95
N ASN A 138 -0.01 -16.49 26.36
CA ASN A 138 0.14 -17.90 26.69
C ASN A 138 0.94 -18.05 28.00
N SER A 139 0.80 -19.20 28.67
CA SER A 139 1.56 -19.53 29.87
C SER A 139 3.03 -19.87 29.58
N SER A 140 3.35 -20.27 28.34
CA SER A 140 4.71 -20.60 27.89
C SER A 140 5.05 -19.90 26.58
N TYR A 141 6.28 -19.43 26.48
CA TYR A 141 6.83 -18.80 25.27
C TYR A 141 8.15 -19.47 24.89
N PRO A 142 8.46 -19.58 23.58
CA PRO A 142 7.70 -19.07 22.43
C PRO A 142 6.40 -19.85 22.16
N PHE A 143 5.37 -19.15 21.67
CA PHE A 143 4.06 -19.72 21.36
C PHE A 143 3.71 -19.50 19.89
N ILE A 144 3.30 -20.56 19.17
CA ILE A 144 2.84 -20.45 17.78
C ILE A 144 1.35 -20.11 17.78
N TYR A 145 1.05 -18.84 17.52
CA TYR A 145 -0.30 -18.38 17.29
C TYR A 145 -0.74 -18.77 15.87
N SER A 146 -1.90 -19.39 15.76
CA SER A 146 -2.51 -19.77 14.48
C SER A 146 -3.97 -19.38 14.47
N LYS A 147 -4.41 -18.65 13.43
CA LYS A 147 -5.82 -18.29 13.24
C LYS A 147 -6.22 -18.43 11.78
N ASN A 148 -7.38 -19.04 11.55
CA ASN A 148 -8.01 -19.08 10.25
C ASN A 148 -8.87 -17.82 10.07
N VAL A 149 -8.71 -17.15 8.94
CA VAL A 149 -9.41 -15.93 8.59
C VAL A 149 -10.16 -16.18 7.29
N THR A 150 -11.45 -15.89 7.30
CA THR A 150 -12.33 -16.01 6.13
C THR A 150 -12.38 -14.67 5.42
N LEU A 151 -11.92 -14.64 4.18
CA LEU A 151 -11.94 -13.47 3.31
C LEU A 151 -13.21 -13.47 2.49
N HIS A 152 -13.75 -12.28 2.23
CA HIS A 152 -15.05 -12.09 1.58
C HIS A 152 -16.17 -12.95 2.19
N PRO A 153 -16.47 -12.82 3.49
CA PRO A 153 -17.64 -13.45 4.06
C PRO A 153 -18.85 -12.95 3.24
N SER A 154 -19.60 -13.88 2.65
CA SER A 154 -20.76 -13.62 1.76
C SER A 154 -20.50 -13.39 0.26
N SER A 155 -19.30 -13.66 -0.25
CA SER A 155 -19.03 -13.71 -1.70
C SER A 155 -18.86 -15.15 -2.21
N THR A 156 -19.08 -15.37 -3.51
CA THR A 156 -18.71 -16.62 -4.21
C THR A 156 -17.20 -16.88 -4.22
N GLN A 157 -16.39 -15.88 -3.83
CA GLN A 157 -14.93 -15.93 -3.74
C GLN A 157 -14.43 -16.08 -2.29
N GLN A 158 -15.19 -16.78 -1.43
CA GLN A 158 -14.77 -17.00 -0.05
C GLN A 158 -13.47 -17.82 -0.01
N VAL A 159 -12.43 -17.25 0.62
CA VAL A 159 -11.12 -17.91 0.79
C VAL A 159 -10.78 -17.94 2.27
N VAL A 160 -10.43 -19.10 2.80
CA VAL A 160 -9.92 -19.24 4.16
C VAL A 160 -8.39 -19.22 4.13
N ARG A 161 -7.77 -18.28 4.82
CA ARG A 161 -6.32 -18.21 4.99
C ARG A 161 -5.91 -18.52 6.41
N LYS A 162 -4.91 -19.38 6.57
CA LYS A 162 -4.30 -19.69 7.86
C LYS A 162 -3.14 -18.72 8.10
N ILE A 163 -3.30 -17.86 9.10
CA ILE A 163 -2.25 -16.97 9.58
C ILE A 163 -1.53 -17.65 10.73
N GLN A 164 -0.21 -17.77 10.64
CA GLN A 164 0.63 -18.32 11.69
C GLN A 164 1.74 -17.34 12.05
N ALA A 165 2.01 -17.20 13.33
CA ALA A 165 3.13 -16.40 13.82
C ALA A 165 3.64 -16.88 15.17
N THR A 166 4.93 -16.70 15.38
CA THR A 166 5.59 -17.04 16.64
C THR A 166 5.61 -15.81 17.56
N LEU A 167 5.02 -15.95 18.74
CA LEU A 167 5.00 -14.94 19.78
C LEU A 167 6.08 -15.26 20.83
N TYR A 168 6.79 -14.23 21.27
CA TYR A 168 7.82 -14.34 22.32
C TYR A 168 7.39 -13.74 23.68
N GLY A 169 6.15 -13.26 23.75
CA GLY A 169 5.55 -12.68 24.95
C GLY A 169 4.12 -12.21 24.68
N PRO A 170 3.43 -11.66 25.70
CA PRO A 170 2.10 -11.08 25.53
C PRO A 170 2.13 -10.00 24.44
N SER A 171 1.29 -10.17 23.41
CA SER A 171 1.34 -9.34 22.21
C SER A 171 -0.06 -9.00 21.73
N VAL A 172 -0.25 -7.78 21.24
CA VAL A 172 -1.44 -7.43 20.47
C VAL A 172 -1.25 -7.90 19.04
N VAL A 173 -2.24 -8.63 18.53
CA VAL A 173 -2.25 -9.14 17.17
C VAL A 173 -3.38 -8.46 16.40
N ALA A 174 -3.07 -7.94 15.23
CA ALA A 174 -4.05 -7.43 14.28
C ALA A 174 -3.98 -8.23 12.98
N ILE A 175 -5.15 -8.56 12.44
CA ILE A 175 -5.29 -9.16 11.11
C ILE A 175 -6.22 -8.26 10.31
N VAL A 176 -5.66 -7.63 9.28
CA VAL A 176 -6.35 -6.66 8.44
C VAL A 176 -6.35 -7.14 7.01
N GLU A 177 -7.51 -7.10 6.38
CA GLU A 177 -7.68 -7.28 4.95
C GLU A 177 -7.68 -5.91 4.27
N VAL A 178 -6.84 -5.75 3.25
CA VAL A 178 -6.80 -4.56 2.40
C VAL A 178 -7.03 -4.95 0.95
N GLN A 179 -7.80 -4.12 0.25
CA GLN A 179 -8.06 -4.26 -1.18
C GLN A 179 -7.36 -3.13 -1.93
N GLN A 180 -6.55 -3.50 -2.92
CA GLN A 180 -5.76 -2.59 -3.74
C GLN A 180 -5.91 -2.97 -5.21
N LYS A 181 -5.85 -1.98 -6.08
CA LYS A 181 -5.81 -2.21 -7.53
C LYS A 181 -4.37 -2.53 -7.92
N MET A 182 -4.13 -3.76 -8.33
CA MET A 182 -2.85 -4.20 -8.88
C MET A 182 -3.07 -4.65 -10.33
N ASN A 183 -2.27 -4.14 -11.27
CA ASN A 183 -2.37 -4.50 -12.68
C ASN A 183 -1.75 -5.89 -12.88
N GLY A 184 -2.53 -6.81 -13.47
CA GLY A 184 -2.03 -8.15 -13.82
C GLY A 184 -2.11 -9.19 -12.70
N GLN A 185 -2.48 -8.83 -11.48
CA GLN A 185 -3.08 -9.80 -10.57
C GLN A 185 -4.57 -9.95 -10.88
N ALA A 186 -5.10 -11.17 -10.71
CA ALA A 186 -6.53 -11.43 -10.82
C ALA A 186 -7.25 -10.40 -9.94
N THR A 187 -7.96 -9.48 -10.59
CA THR A 187 -8.65 -8.37 -9.97
C THR A 187 -9.58 -8.93 -8.88
N GLY A 188 -9.17 -8.80 -7.62
CA GLY A 188 -10.00 -9.21 -6.49
C GLY A 188 -9.36 -10.14 -5.47
N GLU A 189 -8.09 -10.54 -5.55
CA GLU A 189 -7.49 -11.26 -4.42
C GLU A 189 -7.11 -10.27 -3.29
N PRO A 190 -7.76 -10.33 -2.12
CA PRO A 190 -7.47 -9.42 -1.02
C PRO A 190 -6.11 -9.75 -0.40
N ILE A 191 -5.42 -8.69 0.03
CA ILE A 191 -4.15 -8.83 0.75
C ILE A 191 -4.46 -8.89 2.23
N VAL A 192 -4.16 -10.04 2.85
CA VAL A 192 -4.27 -10.20 4.31
C VAL A 192 -2.93 -9.87 4.93
N ILE A 193 -2.96 -8.92 5.85
CA ILE A 193 -1.79 -8.46 6.57
C ILE A 193 -1.96 -8.87 8.03
N SER A 194 -1.03 -9.68 8.51
CA SER A 194 -0.87 -9.96 9.93
C SER A 194 0.19 -9.04 10.52
N SER A 195 -0.13 -8.53 11.70
CA SER A 195 0.70 -7.61 12.44
C SER A 195 0.69 -7.96 13.92
N ILE A 196 1.85 -7.86 14.55
CA ILE A 196 2.08 -8.31 15.92
C ILE A 196 2.96 -7.27 16.59
N SER A 197 2.54 -6.83 17.76
CA SER A 197 3.34 -5.96 18.59
C SER A 197 3.35 -6.47 20.02
N SER A 198 4.54 -6.70 20.57
CA SER A 198 4.69 -7.09 21.96
C SER A 198 4.32 -5.92 22.87
N ILE A 199 3.64 -6.24 23.97
CA ILE A 199 3.39 -5.25 25.01
C ILE A 199 4.70 -5.10 25.78
N ARG A 200 5.26 -3.89 25.75
CA ARG A 200 6.47 -3.54 26.50
C ARG A 200 6.23 -2.25 27.26
N ASN A 201 6.65 -2.24 28.51
CA ASN A 201 6.61 -1.03 29.31
C ASN A 201 7.63 -0.02 28.76
N ARG A 202 7.22 1.25 28.62
CA ARG A 202 8.10 2.35 28.24
C ARG A 202 8.78 2.84 29.51
N PHE A 203 9.91 2.23 29.85
CA PHE A 203 10.84 2.74 30.85
C PHE A 203 12.03 3.39 30.15
#